data_AF-A0A2D0K6S9-F1
#
_entry.id   AF-A0A2D0K6S9-F1
#
_cell.length_a   1.000
_cell.length_b   1.000
_cell.length_c   1.000
_cell.angle_alpha   90.00
_cell.angle_beta   90.00
_cell.angle_gamma   90.00
#
_symmetry.space_group_name_H-M   'P 1'
#
loop_
_entity.id
_entity.type
_entity.pdbx_description
1 polymer ?
#
loop_
_entity_poly.entity_id
_entity_poly.type
_entity_poly.pdbx_seq_one_letter_code
_entity_poly.pdbx_strand_id
1 'polypeptide(L)' 'MSDVIDPKKNPEQAAQQVLIELIRADKVGGVHGVGVKNNTEALLYVYSTVYNHFKKFHNS' A
#
# COMPACT_ATOMS: atom_id res chain seq x y z
N MET A 1 16.54 -11.05 3.76
CA MET A 1 15.31 -11.01 4.57
C MET A 1 14.75 -9.60 4.43
N SER A 2 13.48 -9.42 4.06
CA SER A 2 12.89 -8.08 4.11
C SER A 2 12.70 -7.77 5.58
N ASP A 3 13.46 -6.82 6.12
CA ASP A 3 13.18 -6.29 7.45
C ASP A 3 11.72 -5.83 7.45
N VAL A 4 10.92 -6.40 8.36
CA VAL A 4 9.50 -6.05 8.47
C VAL A 4 9.44 -4.65 9.06
N ILE A 5 8.91 -3.69 8.30
CA ILE A 5 8.83 -2.30 8.74
C ILE A 5 7.71 -2.16 9.77
N ASP A 6 8.03 -1.63 10.94
CA ASP A 6 7.05 -1.35 11.98
C ASP A 6 6.17 -0.14 11.57
N PRO A 7 4.86 -0.35 11.30
CA PRO A 7 3.98 0.72 10.84
C PRO A 7 3.72 1.79 11.90
N LYS A 8 3.97 1.53 13.20
CA LYS A 8 3.85 2.54 14.25
C LYS A 8 5.02 3.53 14.25
N LYS A 9 6.20 3.05 13.87
CA LYS A 9 7.43 3.85 13.81
C LYS A 9 7.58 4.55 12.46
N ASN A 10 7.31 3.85 11.36
CA ASN A 10 7.49 4.35 9.99
C ASN A 10 6.28 4.01 9.10
N PRO A 11 5.12 4.67 9.31
CA PRO A 11 3.87 4.37 8.60
C PRO A 11 3.97 4.54 7.07
N GLU A 12 4.77 5.51 6.60
CA GLU A 12 5.00 5.74 5.17
C GLU A 12 5.72 4.55 4.51
N GLN A 13 6.87 4.14 5.06
CA GLN A 13 7.65 3.04 4.51
C GLN A 13 6.88 1.71 4.61
N ALA A 14 6.12 1.50 5.69
CA ALA A 14 5.25 0.33 5.81
C ALA A 14 4.16 0.31 4.73
N ALA A 15 3.53 1.45 4.43
CA ALA A 15 2.56 1.55 3.35
C ALA A 15 3.17 1.30 1.96
N GLN A 16 4.40 1.79 1.72
CA GLN A 16 5.15 1.50 0.49
C GLN A 16 5.47 0.00 0.37
N GLN A 17 5.89 -0.65 1.46
CA GLN A 17 6.16 -2.08 1.47
C GLN A 17 4.90 -2.90 1.12
N VAL A 18 3.74 -2.56 1.70
CA VAL A 18 2.47 -3.21 1.36
C VAL A 18 2.12 -3.04 -0.12
N LEU A 19 2.29 -1.84 -0.68
CA LEU A 19 2.05 -1.58 -2.09
C LEU A 19 2.94 -2.44 -2.99
N ILE A 20 4.24 -2.53 -2.66
CA ILE A 20 5.21 -3.35 -3.40
C ILE A 20 4.83 -4.83 -3.35
N GLU A 21 4.41 -5.35 -2.20
CA GLU A 21 3.99 -6.76 -2.07
C GLU A 21 2.70 -7.04 -2.85
N LEU A 22 1.76 -6.10 -2.92
CA LEU A 22 0.56 -6.22 -3.76
C LEU A 22 0.90 -6.26 -5.25
N ILE A 23 1.90 -5.47 -5.68
CA ILE A 23 2.43 -5.48 -7.05
C ILE A 23 3.13 -6.80 -7.34
N ARG A 24 4.01 -7.27 -6.44
CA ARG A 24 4.72 -8.55 -6.58
C ARG A 24 3.79 -9.75 -6.65
N ALA A 25 2.70 -9.71 -5.88
CA ALA A 25 1.69 -10.75 -5.89
C ALA A 25 0.74 -10.69 -7.10
N ASP A 26 0.98 -9.76 -8.04
CA ASP A 26 0.11 -9.45 -9.20
C ASP A 26 -1.35 -9.17 -8.81
N LYS A 27 -1.58 -8.77 -7.55
CA LYS A 27 -2.92 -8.49 -7.01
C LYS A 27 -3.44 -7.11 -7.39
N VAL A 28 -2.65 -6.32 -8.11
CA VAL A 28 -3.05 -4.97 -8.56
C VAL A 28 -4.06 -5.03 -9.70
N GLY A 29 -4.02 -6.07 -10.54
CA GLY A 29 -4.92 -6.24 -11.68
C GLY A 29 -6.39 -6.49 -11.31
N GLY A 30 -6.68 -6.78 -10.04
CA GLY A 30 -8.05 -7.00 -9.54
C GLY A 30 -8.63 -5.83 -8.75
N VAL A 31 -7.84 -4.78 -8.47
CA VAL A 31 -8.30 -3.67 -7.62
C VAL A 31 -9.26 -2.74 -8.40
N HIS A 32 -9.15 -2.71 -9.72
CA HIS A 32 -10.13 -2.18 -10.68
C HIS A 32 -10.21 -3.19 -11.84
N GLY A 33 -11.41 -3.68 -12.18
CA GLY A 33 -11.62 -4.87 -13.02
C GLY A 33 -10.80 -4.97 -14.31
N VAL A 34 -10.66 -6.23 -14.77
CA VAL A 34 -9.96 -6.68 -15.99
C VAL A 34 -9.98 -5.64 -17.11
N GLY A 35 -8.82 -5.04 -17.40
CA GLY A 35 -8.56 -4.37 -18.68
C GLY A 35 -8.64 -2.84 -18.76
N VAL A 36 -8.72 -2.09 -17.66
CA VAL A 36 -8.83 -0.61 -17.75
C VAL A 36 -7.52 0.10 -17.34
N LYS A 37 -6.96 0.82 -18.30
CA LYS A 37 -5.90 1.80 -18.16
C LYS A 37 -6.22 2.83 -17.05
N ASN A 38 -5.60 2.68 -15.88
CA ASN A 38 -4.87 3.71 -15.10
C ASN A 38 -4.42 3.11 -13.75
N ASN A 39 -3.44 2.22 -13.82
CA ASN A 39 -2.88 1.50 -12.66
C ASN A 39 -2.35 2.47 -11.57
N THR A 40 -1.85 3.64 -11.97
CA THR A 40 -1.23 4.61 -11.06
C THR A 40 -2.21 5.21 -10.05
N GLU A 41 -3.43 5.61 -10.45
CA GLU A 41 -4.40 6.22 -9.54
C GLU A 41 -4.91 5.21 -8.50
N ALA A 42 -5.14 3.97 -8.93
CA ALA A 42 -5.51 2.88 -8.03
C ALA A 42 -4.39 2.57 -7.02
N LEU A 43 -3.14 2.54 -7.47
CA LEU A 43 -1.97 2.36 -6.61
C LEU A 43 -1.81 3.51 -5.61
N LEU A 44 -2.02 4.75 -6.04
CA LEU A 44 -1.99 5.94 -5.16
C LEU A 44 -3.14 5.91 -4.14
N TYR A 45 -4.32 5.46 -4.55
CA TYR A 45 -5.46 5.29 -3.65
C TYR A 45 -5.19 4.22 -2.58
N VAL A 46 -4.66 3.06 -2.98
CA VAL A 46 -4.27 1.99 -2.04
C VAL A 46 -3.20 2.49 -1.07
N TYR A 47 -2.16 3.13 -1.59
CA TYR A 47 -1.09 3.71 -0.77
C TYR A 47 -1.64 4.70 0.27
N SER A 48 -2.42 5.69 -0.17
CA SER A 48 -2.97 6.71 0.72
C SER A 48 -3.93 6.12 1.76
N THR A 49 -4.72 5.11 1.40
CA THR A 49 -5.62 4.41 2.32
C THR A 49 -4.84 3.68 3.41
N VAL A 50 -3.82 2.90 3.02
CA VAL A 50 -2.98 2.14 3.97
C VAL A 50 -2.16 3.07 4.86
N TYR A 51 -1.56 4.10 4.28
CA TYR A 51 -0.79 5.11 5.01
C TYR A 51 -1.65 5.82 6.07
N ASN A 52 -2.84 6.30 5.68
CA ASN A 52 -3.76 6.96 6.61
C ASN A 52 -4.25 6.03 7.72
N HIS A 53 -4.40 4.73 7.44
CA HIS A 53 -4.70 3.73 8.46
C HIS A 53 -3.55 3.61 9.47
N PHE A 54 -2.31 3.46 9.02
CA PHE A 54 -1.15 3.35 9.91
C PHE A 54 -0.88 4.61 10.72
N LYS A 55 -1.09 5.79 10.12
CA LYS A 55 -0.93 7.08 10.82
C LYS A 55 -1.86 7.21 12.04
N LYS A 56 -3.04 6.58 12.04
CA LYS A 56 -3.93 6.56 13.21
C LYS A 56 -3.31 5.86 14.42
N PHE A 57 -2.49 4.83 14.20
CA PHE A 57 -1.76 4.15 15.27
C PHE A 57 -0.56 4.94 15.81
N HIS A 58 -0.11 5.96 15.09
CA HIS A 58 0.94 6.85 15.56
C HIS A 58 0.39 7.98 16.46
N ASN A 59 -0.87 8.36 16.25
CA ASN A 59 -1.53 9.45 16.96
C ASN A 59 -2.46 8.98 18.10
N SER A 60 -2.50 7.68 18.42
CA SER A 60 -3.27 7.08 19.53
C SER A 60 -2.33 6.51 20.57
#